data_AF-A0A971V155-F1
#
_entry.id   AF-A0A971V155-F1
#
_cell.length_a   1.000
_cell.length_b   1.000
_cell.length_c   1.000
_cell.angle_alpha   90.00
_cell.angle_beta   90.00
_cell.angle_gamma   90.00
#
_symmetry.space_group_name_H-M   'P 1'
#
loop_
_entity.id
_entity.type
_entity.pdbx_description
1 polymer ?
#
loop_
_entity_poly.entity_id
_entity_poly.type
_entity_poly.pdbx_seq_one_letter_code
_entity_poly.pdbx_strand_id
1 'polypeptide(L)' 'LWSDPENGLFVQYLKAGKVPGAKTIEEVKAFYLSKVPMGKGCTPEDVTKGVLYLMEQCGETGQALPITGGQVMLS' A
#
# COMPACT_ATOMS: atom_id res chain seq x y z
N LEU A 1 -10.40 5.91 -7.17
CA LEU A 1 -10.79 5.02 -6.05
C LEU A 1 -10.21 5.49 -4.71
N TRP A 2 -8.89 5.55 -4.51
CA TRP A 2 -8.30 5.99 -3.23
C TRP A 2 -8.23 7.51 -3.08
N SER A 3 -7.64 8.18 -4.08
CA SER A 3 -7.34 9.62 -4.06
C SER A 3 -8.41 10.48 -4.74
N ASP A 4 -9.60 9.94 -4.98
CA ASP A 4 -10.69 10.74 -5.52
C ASP A 4 -11.06 11.84 -4.51
N PRO A 5 -11.14 13.13 -4.92
CA PRO A 5 -11.26 14.24 -3.99
C PRO A 5 -12.63 14.32 -3.30
N GLU A 6 -13.66 13.67 -3.85
CA GLU A 6 -15.02 13.73 -3.31
C GLU A 6 -15.47 12.40 -2.69
N ASN A 7 -15.22 11.31 -3.41
CA ASN A 7 -15.69 9.97 -3.12
C ASN A 7 -14.55 8.99 -2.79
N GLY A 8 -13.32 9.49 -2.70
CA GLY A 8 -12.13 8.66 -2.46
C GLY A 8 -12.11 8.01 -1.08
N LEU A 9 -11.43 6.87 -0.99
CA LEU A 9 -11.34 6.12 0.25
C LEU A 9 -10.70 6.93 1.39
N PHE A 10 -9.74 7.82 1.10
CA PHE A 10 -9.16 8.68 2.13
C PHE A 10 -10.16 9.72 2.68
N VAL A 11 -11.03 10.27 1.82
CA VAL A 11 -12.13 11.16 2.23
C VAL A 11 -13.10 10.42 3.14
N GLN A 12 -13.47 9.19 2.76
CA GLN A 12 -14.34 8.34 3.56
C GLN A 12 -13.71 7.99 4.91
N TYR A 13 -12.41 7.72 4.95
CA TYR A 13 -11.68 7.36 6.17
C TYR A 13 -11.55 8.54 7.13
N LEU A 14 -11.33 9.74 6.59
CA LEU A 14 -11.34 10.97 7.38
C LEU A 14 -12.73 11.22 7.98
N LYS A 15 -13.78 11.18 7.15
CA LYS A 15 -15.18 11.38 7.59
C LYS A 15 -15.62 10.35 8.64
N ALA A 16 -15.18 9.11 8.50
CA ALA A 16 -15.48 8.03 9.43
C ALA A 16 -14.60 8.03 10.71
N GLY A 17 -13.63 8.95 10.83
CA GLY A 17 -12.76 9.04 12.01
C GLY A 17 -11.86 7.82 12.21
N LYS A 18 -11.46 7.12 11.14
CA LYS A 18 -10.67 5.88 11.24
C LYS A 18 -9.24 6.09 11.78
N VAL A 19 -8.72 7.31 11.66
CA VAL A 19 -7.41 7.70 12.19
C VAL A 19 -7.65 8.70 13.33
N PRO A 20 -7.43 8.30 14.59
CA PRO A 20 -7.65 9.18 15.73
C PRO A 20 -6.85 10.48 15.59
N GLY A 21 -7.52 11.62 15.73
CA GLY A 21 -6.89 12.94 15.68
C GLY A 21 -6.61 13.50 14.28
N ALA A 22 -6.85 12.73 13.21
CA ALA A 22 -6.69 13.23 11.84
C ALA A 22 -7.79 14.25 11.48
N LYS A 23 -7.36 15.38 10.92
CA LYS A 23 -8.18 16.49 10.45
C LYS A 23 -8.08 16.68 8.94
N THR A 24 -7.05 16.13 8.31
CA THR A 24 -6.80 16.26 6.86
C THR A 24 -6.64 14.91 6.18
N ILE A 25 -6.83 14.89 4.86
CA ILE A 25 -6.62 13.70 4.02
C ILE A 25 -5.14 13.30 4.05
N GLU A 26 -4.26 14.28 4.10
CA GLU A 26 -2.81 14.13 4.17
C GLU A 26 -2.38 13.41 5.45
N GLU A 27 -2.99 13.73 6.59
CA GLU A 27 -2.72 13.04 7.87
C GLU A 27 -3.20 11.59 7.83
N VAL A 28 -4.38 11.33 7.25
CA VAL A 28 -4.86 9.96 7.03
C VAL A 28 -3.88 9.19 6.14
N LYS A 29 -3.45 9.79 5.02
CA LYS A 29 -2.48 9.18 4.10
C LYS A 29 -1.15 8.90 4.78
N ALA A 30 -0.62 9.87 5.54
CA ALA A 30 0.63 9.74 6.28
C ALA A 30 0.56 8.60 7.32
N PHE A 31 -0.56 8.47 8.04
CA PHE A 31 -0.77 7.39 9.01
C PHE A 31 -0.73 5.99 8.37
N TYR A 32 -1.29 5.82 7.17
CA TYR A 32 -1.21 4.52 6.48
C TYR A 32 0.16 4.29 5.84
N LEU A 33 0.80 5.34 5.31
CA LEU A 33 2.15 5.23 4.77
C LEU A 33 3.20 4.91 5.85
N SER A 34 3.02 5.39 7.09
CA SER A 34 3.93 5.09 8.20
C SER A 34 3.88 3.62 8.63
N LYS A 35 2.86 2.86 8.20
CA LYS A 35 2.77 1.41 8.41
C LYS A 35 3.54 0.60 7.36
N VAL A 36 4.07 1.27 6.33
CA VAL A 36 4.88 0.66 5.29
C VAL A 36 6.33 1.07 5.52
N PRO A 37 7.26 0.14 5.83
CA PRO A 37 8.68 0.45 6.03
C PRO A 37 9.31 1.29 4.91
N MET A 38 8.93 1.05 3.64
CA MET A 38 9.42 1.83 2.50
C MET A 38 8.79 3.22 2.37
N GLY A 39 7.81 3.58 3.20
CA GLY A 39 7.19 4.91 3.21
C GLY A 39 6.42 5.29 1.94
N LYS A 40 6.16 4.33 1.05
CA LYS A 40 5.45 4.54 -0.22
C LYS A 40 4.31 3.54 -0.44
N GLY A 41 3.35 3.92 -1.27
CA GLY A 41 2.33 2.99 -1.77
C GLY A 41 2.87 2.06 -2.85
N CYS A 42 2.15 0.96 -3.10
CA CYS A 42 2.43 0.07 -4.22
C CYS A 42 1.88 0.65 -5.52
N THR A 43 2.71 0.71 -6.55
CA THR A 43 2.31 1.11 -7.90
C THR A 43 2.11 -0.11 -8.80
N PRO A 44 1.40 0.01 -9.94
CA PRO A 44 1.33 -1.07 -10.93
C PRO A 44 2.72 -1.49 -11.43
N GLU A 45 3.65 -0.55 -11.56
CA GLU A 45 5.03 -0.83 -11.99
C GLU A 45 5.77 -1.75 -11.01
N ASP A 46 5.59 -1.52 -9.69
CA ASP A 46 6.17 -2.38 -8.66
C ASP A 46 5.69 -3.84 -8.81
N VAL A 47 4.39 -4.03 -9.09
CA VAL A 47 3.80 -5.35 -9.30
C VAL A 47 4.31 -6.00 -10.58
N THR A 48 4.35 -5.26 -11.69
CA THR A 48 4.83 -5.77 -12.98
C THR A 48 6.26 -6.28 -12.89
N LYS A 49 7.15 -5.55 -12.20
CA LYS A 49 8.54 -5.99 -12.01
C LYS A 49 8.63 -7.32 -11.26
N GLY A 50 7.83 -7.48 -10.19
CA GLY A 50 7.79 -8.73 -9.44
C GLY A 50 7.24 -9.90 -10.25
N VAL A 51 6.23 -9.67 -11.10
CA VAL A 51 5.70 -10.69 -12.01
C VAL A 51 6.74 -11.12 -13.03
N LEU A 52 7.40 -10.16 -13.69
CA LEU A 52 8.43 -10.46 -14.69
C LEU A 52 9.62 -11.21 -14.06
N TYR A 53 10.04 -10.82 -12.85
CA TYR A 53 11.05 -11.54 -12.09
C TYR A 53 10.67 -13.02 -11.85
N LEU A 54 9.42 -13.28 -11.43
CA LEU A 54 8.94 -14.65 -11.20
C LEU A 54 8.80 -15.47 -12.50
N MET A 55 8.46 -14.82 -13.62
CA MET A 55 8.34 -15.50 -14.92
C MET A 55 9.69 -16.07 -15.41
N GLU A 56 10.81 -15.46 -15.02
CA GLU A 56 12.15 -15.90 -15.42
C GLU A 56 12.75 -16.98 -14.49
N GLN A 57 12.14 -17.23 -13.34
CA GLN A 57 12.69 -18.15 -12.34
C GLN A 57 12.35 -19.61 -12.65
N CYS A 58 13.37 -20.41 -12.95
CA CYS A 58 13.23 -21.84 -13.28
C CYS A 58 13.48 -22.79 -12.08
N GLY A 59 13.99 -22.27 -10.95
CA GLY A 59 14.38 -23.05 -9.77
C GLY A 59 13.42 -22.94 -8.57
N GLU A 60 12.29 -22.24 -8.71
CA GLU A 60 11.36 -21.99 -7.60
C GLU A 60 9.93 -22.43 -7.98
N THR A 61 9.21 -22.98 -7.00
CA THR A 61 7.79 -23.34 -7.14
C THR A 61 7.07 -23.17 -5.81
N GLY A 62 5.76 -22.89 -5.85
CA GLY A 62 4.93 -22.72 -4.67
C GLY A 62 5.27 -21.50 -3.79
N GLN A 63 6.12 -20.58 -4.29
CA GLN A 63 6.53 -19.40 -3.55
C GLN A 63 5.52 -18.25 -3.70
N ALA A 64 5.42 -17.43 -2.66
CA ALA A 64 4.71 -16.15 -2.70
C ALA A 64 5.73 -15.01 -2.62
N LEU A 65 5.69 -14.07 -3.57
CA LEU A 65 6.54 -12.88 -3.56
C LEU A 65 5.75 -11.68 -3.02
N PRO A 66 6.00 -11.22 -1.78
CA PRO A 66 5.28 -10.08 -1.21
C PRO A 66 5.77 -8.75 -1.81
N ILE A 67 4.90 -8.07 -2.56
CA ILE A 67 5.16 -6.72 -3.09
C ILE A 67 4.41 -5.71 -2.20
N THR A 68 4.92 -5.53 -0.97
CA THR A 68 4.18 -4.84 0.12
C THR A 68 4.93 -3.67 0.73
N GLY A 69 6.12 -3.34 0.22
CA GLY A 69 6.99 -2.33 0.83
C GLY A 69 7.43 -2.65 2.27
N GLY A 70 7.37 -3.93 2.65
CA GLY A 70 7.68 -4.43 3.99
C GLY A 70 6.52 -4.40 4.99
N GLN A 71 5.31 -3.94 4.58
CA GLN A 71 4.18 -3.75 5.49
C GLN A 71 3.78 -5.02 6.25
N VAL A 72 3.86 -6.18 5.59
CA VAL A 72 3.44 -7.47 6.17
C VAL A 72 4.52 -8.11 7.06
N MET A 73 5.73 -7.54 7.11
CA MET A 73 6.85 -8.07 7.91
C MET A 73 6.86 -7.53 9.35
N LEU A 74 6.05 -6.53 9.67
CA LEU A 74 6.02 -5.85 10.98
C LEU A 74 5.15 -6.58 12.02
N SER A 75 4.99 -7.90 11.90
CA SER A 75 4.18 -8.74 12.79
C SER A 75 4.73 -8.80 14.21
#